data_AF-A0A5B0RD80-F1
#
_entry.id   AF-A0A5B0RD80-F1
#
_cell.length_a   1.000
_cell.length_b   1.000
_cell.length_c   1.000
_cell.angle_alpha   90.00
_cell.angle_beta   90.00
_cell.angle_gamma   90.00
#
_symmetry.space_group_name_H-M   'P 1'
#
loop_
_entity.id
_entity.type
_entity.pdbx_description
1 polymer ?
#
loop_
_entity_poly.entity_id
_entity_poly.type
_entity_poly.pdbx_seq_one_letter_code
_entity_poly.pdbx_strand_id
1 'polypeptide(L)'
;MVFRQLQQLVPEFQTFCVETAEKFEHLNISGEFIGARIIGRWKSGAPLSLAPNEDNPELSGSQDFDYSDELKQERCPYAAHIRKTNPRIGARPNADHNLVLRRLMVRSGIPYGPELTEEEKNMKRTEENRGLLFVSYQGEIADGFQHVQKAWCNNPNFPSQPVANVSSGLDLLVGQNSDESPRTAQNIVPLVRKMV
;
A
#
# COMPACT_ATOMS: atom_id res chain seq x y z
N MET A 1 17.35 -1.07 -15.77
CA MET A 1 17.35 -1.60 -14.40
C MET A 1 17.39 -0.44 -13.42
N VAL A 2 16.62 -0.50 -12.34
CA VAL A 2 16.67 0.45 -11.21
C VAL A 2 17.09 -0.32 -9.98
N PHE A 3 18.01 0.25 -9.19
CA PHE A 3 18.41 -0.28 -7.89
C PHE A 3 18.17 0.78 -6.80
N ARG A 4 17.59 0.36 -5.68
CA ARG A 4 17.33 1.19 -4.50
C ARG A 4 17.57 0.36 -3.25
N GLN A 5 18.45 0.82 -2.37
CA GLN A 5 18.48 0.34 -0.99
C GLN A 5 17.43 1.10 -0.19
N LEU A 6 16.40 0.40 0.28
CA LEU A 6 15.28 0.98 1.02
C LEU A 6 15.29 0.43 2.44
N GLN A 7 15.81 1.22 3.39
CA GLN A 7 15.75 0.89 4.81
C GLN A 7 14.29 0.84 5.28
N GLN A 8 13.97 -0.13 6.13
CA GLN A 8 12.64 -0.30 6.69
C GLN A 8 12.68 -0.15 8.21
N LEU A 9 11.83 0.73 8.72
CA LEU A 9 11.63 0.98 10.15
C LEU A 9 10.49 0.08 10.64
N VAL A 10 10.82 -1.18 10.91
CA VAL A 10 9.83 -2.25 11.12
C VAL A 10 9.04 -2.08 12.42
N PRO A 11 9.66 -1.87 13.59
CA PRO A 11 8.94 -1.61 14.85
C PRO A 11 8.04 -0.39 14.76
N GLU A 12 8.50 0.67 14.11
CA GLU A 12 7.77 1.92 13.94
C GLU A 12 6.52 1.70 13.09
N PHE A 13 6.62 0.96 11.97
CA PHE A 13 5.46 0.63 11.15
C PHE A 13 4.44 -0.25 11.89
N GLN A 14 4.91 -1.26 12.64
CA GLN A 14 4.04 -2.12 13.44
C GLN A 14 3.32 -1.32 14.53
N THR A 15 4.05 -0.45 15.23
CA THR A 15 3.51 0.45 16.25
C THR A 15 2.48 1.39 15.67
N PHE A 16 2.78 2.02 14.52
CA PHE A 16 1.83 2.88 13.81
C PHE A 16 0.52 2.16 13.49
N CYS A 17 0.59 0.90 13.05
CA CYS A 17 -0.62 0.13 12.73
C CYS A 17 -1.45 -0.18 14.00
N VAL A 18 -0.80 -0.55 15.10
CA VAL A 18 -1.47 -0.82 16.39
C VAL A 18 -2.10 0.46 16.94
N GLU A 19 -1.36 1.55 17.04
CA GLU A 19 -1.86 2.82 17.55
C GLU A 19 -2.97 3.41 16.66
N THR A 20 -2.91 3.16 15.34
CA THR A 20 -3.99 3.54 14.44
C THR A 20 -5.24 2.72 14.71
N ALA A 21 -5.13 1.42 14.93
CA ALA A 21 -6.27 0.57 15.27
C ALA A 21 -6.91 0.99 16.61
N GLU A 22 -6.09 1.29 17.63
CA GLU A 22 -6.52 1.80 18.94
C GLU A 22 -7.26 3.14 18.85
N LYS A 23 -6.98 3.99 17.86
CA LYS A 23 -7.79 5.22 17.67
C LYS A 23 -9.23 4.95 17.24
N PHE A 24 -9.53 3.73 16.79
CA PHE A 24 -10.85 3.29 16.33
C PHE A 24 -11.36 2.07 17.13
N GLU A 25 -11.15 2.04 18.45
CA GLU A 25 -11.54 0.91 19.32
C GLU A 25 -13.00 0.45 19.12
N HIS A 26 -13.90 1.40 18.86
CA HIS A 26 -15.32 1.14 18.60
C HIS A 26 -15.60 0.24 17.38
N LEU A 27 -14.62 0.04 16.50
CA LEU A 27 -14.72 -0.81 15.32
C LEU A 27 -14.09 -2.20 15.49
N ASN A 28 -13.43 -2.46 16.62
CA ASN A 28 -12.75 -3.73 16.92
C ASN A 28 -11.82 -4.21 15.78
N ILE A 29 -11.05 -3.29 15.21
CA ILE A 29 -10.09 -3.59 14.13
C ILE A 29 -8.70 -3.87 14.71
N SER A 30 -7.92 -4.73 14.05
CA SER A 30 -6.55 -5.04 14.47
C SER A 30 -5.52 -4.18 13.75
N GLY A 31 -4.32 -4.04 14.33
CA GLY A 31 -3.18 -3.44 13.63
C GLY A 31 -2.81 -4.22 12.36
N GLU A 32 -3.07 -5.53 12.32
CA GLU A 32 -2.86 -6.32 11.11
C GLU A 32 -3.81 -5.93 9.98
N PHE A 33 -5.06 -5.62 10.30
CA PHE A 33 -6.02 -5.10 9.34
C PHE A 33 -5.59 -3.72 8.79
N ILE A 34 -5.10 -2.83 9.66
CA ILE A 34 -4.54 -1.54 9.22
C ILE A 34 -3.38 -1.76 8.26
N GLY A 35 -2.42 -2.63 8.62
CA GLY A 35 -1.30 -3.00 7.76
C GLY A 35 -1.78 -3.57 6.41
N ALA A 36 -2.77 -4.46 6.43
CA ALA A 36 -3.36 -5.02 5.23
C ALA A 36 -3.97 -3.95 4.33
N ARG A 37 -4.62 -2.93 4.91
CA ARG A 37 -5.21 -1.80 4.17
C ARG A 37 -4.17 -0.85 3.59
N ILE A 38 -3.06 -0.63 4.28
CA ILE A 38 -1.91 0.13 3.77
C ILE A 38 -1.25 -0.58 2.59
N ILE A 39 -1.10 -1.91 2.67
CA ILE A 39 -0.45 -2.69 1.61
C ILE A 39 -1.41 -3.00 0.45
N GLY A 40 -2.67 -3.27 0.76
CA GLY A 40 -3.70 -3.84 -0.12
C GLY A 40 -3.76 -5.37 -0.13
N ARG A 41 -2.95 -6.03 0.72
CA ARG A 41 -2.95 -7.48 0.97
C ARG A 41 -2.66 -7.76 2.43
N TRP A 42 -3.21 -8.85 2.93
CA TRP A 42 -2.82 -9.43 4.21
C TRP A 42 -1.38 -9.96 4.15
N LYS A 43 -0.77 -10.19 5.33
CA LYS A 43 0.60 -10.75 5.42
C LYS A 43 0.70 -12.12 4.77
N SER A 44 -0.37 -12.92 4.78
CA SER A 44 -0.46 -14.20 4.05
C SER A 44 -0.31 -14.05 2.53
N GLY A 45 -0.57 -12.87 1.98
CA GLY A 45 -0.66 -12.59 0.55
C GLY A 45 -2.10 -12.49 0.01
N ALA A 46 -3.13 -12.76 0.80
CA ALA A 46 -4.52 -12.63 0.38
C ALA A 46 -4.87 -11.17 0.03
N PRO A 47 -5.44 -10.88 -1.15
CA PRO A 47 -5.80 -9.51 -1.53
C PRO A 47 -7.05 -9.02 -0.84
N LEU A 48 -7.03 -7.78 -0.34
CA LEU A 48 -8.19 -7.20 0.35
C LEU A 48 -9.44 -7.13 -0.51
N SER A 49 -9.31 -6.99 -1.83
CA SER A 49 -10.48 -7.00 -2.72
C SER A 49 -11.21 -8.36 -2.74
N LEU A 50 -10.56 -9.46 -2.36
CA LEU A 50 -11.19 -10.79 -2.26
C LEU A 50 -11.47 -11.21 -0.81
N ALA A 51 -10.64 -10.77 0.13
CA ALA A 51 -10.78 -11.04 1.56
C ALA A 51 -10.79 -9.72 2.35
N PRO A 52 -11.89 -8.95 2.31
CA PRO A 52 -11.91 -7.56 2.78
C PRO A 52 -11.97 -7.40 4.30
N ASN A 53 -12.40 -8.43 5.02
CA ASN A 53 -12.71 -8.33 6.46
C ASN A 53 -11.72 -9.13 7.32
N GLU A 54 -11.24 -10.26 6.83
CA GLU A 54 -10.36 -11.17 7.54
C GLU A 54 -9.33 -11.79 6.58
N ASP A 55 -8.21 -12.25 7.13
CA ASP A 55 -7.18 -12.92 6.35
C ASP A 55 -7.69 -14.30 5.87
N ASN A 56 -7.34 -14.67 4.64
CA ASN A 56 -7.60 -15.99 4.11
C ASN A 56 -6.36 -16.52 3.37
N PRO A 57 -5.50 -17.30 4.05
CA PRO A 57 -4.28 -17.85 3.46
C PRO A 57 -4.49 -18.70 2.20
N GLU A 58 -5.67 -19.27 1.96
CA GLU A 58 -5.98 -20.02 0.74
C GLU A 58 -5.95 -19.12 -0.51
N LEU A 59 -6.11 -17.81 -0.34
CA LEU A 59 -6.01 -16.80 -1.39
C LEU A 59 -4.59 -16.22 -1.53
N SER A 60 -3.59 -16.82 -0.87
CA SER A 60 -2.18 -16.42 -0.99
C SER A 60 -1.73 -16.50 -2.45
N GLY A 61 -1.47 -15.32 -3.05
CA GLY A 61 -1.06 -15.22 -4.45
C GLY A 61 -2.19 -15.01 -5.46
N SER A 62 -3.45 -15.01 -5.03
CA SER A 62 -4.56 -14.70 -5.95
C SER A 62 -4.38 -13.31 -6.59
N GLN A 63 -4.63 -13.25 -7.90
CA GLN A 63 -4.55 -12.04 -8.72
C GLN A 63 -5.87 -11.70 -9.42
N ASP A 64 -6.91 -12.51 -9.24
CA ASP A 64 -8.19 -12.39 -9.95
C ASP A 64 -9.07 -11.27 -9.36
N PHE A 65 -8.66 -10.03 -9.57
CA PHE A 65 -9.37 -8.81 -9.19
C PHE A 65 -8.84 -7.64 -10.02
N ASP A 66 -9.61 -6.56 -10.19
CA ASP A 66 -9.17 -5.42 -11.00
C ASP A 66 -9.64 -4.05 -10.48
N TYR A 67 -10.32 -4.07 -9.33
CA TYR A 67 -10.95 -2.94 -8.66
C TYR A 67 -12.12 -2.28 -9.41
N SER A 68 -12.60 -2.86 -10.52
CA SER A 68 -13.67 -2.29 -11.35
C SER A 68 -15.03 -2.29 -10.64
N ASP A 69 -15.28 -3.29 -9.80
CA ASP A 69 -16.45 -3.41 -8.93
C ASP A 69 -16.27 -2.72 -7.57
N GLU A 70 -15.14 -2.02 -7.37
CA GLU A 70 -14.74 -1.47 -6.07
C GLU A 70 -14.30 0.00 -6.14
N LEU A 71 -15.16 0.80 -6.77
CA LEU A 71 -14.88 2.20 -7.06
C LEU A 71 -15.02 3.12 -5.84
N LYS A 72 -15.48 2.63 -4.68
CA LYS A 72 -15.70 3.46 -3.47
C LYS A 72 -14.73 3.21 -2.32
N GLN A 73 -13.72 2.35 -2.50
CA GLN A 73 -12.71 1.99 -1.49
C GLN A 73 -13.26 1.20 -0.27
N GLU A 74 -14.38 0.51 -0.44
CA GLU A 74 -15.02 -0.25 0.63
C GLU A 74 -14.12 -1.41 1.10
N ARG A 75 -13.41 -2.09 0.18
CA ARG A 75 -12.54 -3.24 0.51
C ARG A 75 -11.05 -2.83 0.57
N CYS A 76 -10.55 -2.11 -0.42
CA CYS A 76 -9.16 -1.75 -0.63
C CYS A 76 -9.03 -0.22 -0.87
N PRO A 77 -8.32 0.53 -0.01
CA PRO A 77 -8.07 1.96 -0.20
C PRO A 77 -7.40 2.29 -1.53
N TYR A 78 -7.65 3.48 -2.10
CA TYR A 78 -6.90 3.95 -3.27
C TYR A 78 -5.42 4.14 -2.97
N ALA A 79 -5.10 4.53 -1.73
CA ALA A 79 -3.73 4.70 -1.25
C ALA A 79 -3.01 3.40 -0.90
N ALA A 80 -3.70 2.25 -1.00
CA ALA A 80 -3.06 0.96 -0.77
C ALA A 80 -1.89 0.77 -1.74
N HIS A 81 -0.75 0.31 -1.23
CA HIS A 81 0.50 0.23 -1.98
C HIS A 81 0.35 -0.50 -3.32
N ILE A 82 -0.31 -1.67 -3.35
CA ILE A 82 -0.51 -2.41 -4.60
C ILE A 82 -1.47 -1.70 -5.57
N ARG A 83 -2.39 -0.87 -5.08
CA ARG A 83 -3.36 -0.12 -5.91
C ARG A 83 -2.75 1.17 -6.45
N LYS A 84 -1.86 1.82 -5.69
CA LYS A 84 -1.02 2.92 -6.18
C LYS A 84 -0.03 2.45 -7.25
N THR A 85 0.62 1.31 -7.03
CA THR A 85 1.70 0.81 -7.91
C THR A 85 1.20 0.02 -9.11
N ASN A 86 0.00 -0.55 -9.04
CA ASN A 86 -0.73 -1.10 -10.18
C ASN A 86 -2.23 -0.86 -9.97
N PRO A 87 -2.78 0.24 -10.54
CA PRO A 87 -4.18 0.59 -10.32
C PRO A 87 -5.18 -0.30 -11.09
N ARG A 88 -4.68 -1.25 -11.90
CA ARG A 88 -5.46 -2.16 -12.74
C ARG A 88 -6.49 -1.38 -13.56
N ILE A 89 -7.77 -1.74 -13.48
CA ILE A 89 -8.87 -1.09 -14.20
C ILE A 89 -9.50 0.02 -13.34
N GLY A 90 -9.55 -0.16 -12.01
CA GLY A 90 -10.22 0.77 -11.10
C GLY A 90 -9.51 2.10 -10.80
N ALA A 91 -8.49 2.51 -11.57
CA ALA A 91 -7.95 3.88 -11.51
C ALA A 91 -8.95 4.90 -12.07
N ARG A 92 -9.59 4.58 -13.20
CA ARG A 92 -10.65 5.39 -13.80
C ARG A 92 -11.58 4.47 -14.60
N PRO A 93 -12.90 4.65 -14.53
CA PRO A 93 -13.80 4.06 -15.50
C PRO A 93 -13.32 4.44 -16.91
N ASN A 94 -13.15 3.46 -17.80
CA ASN A 94 -12.69 3.66 -19.19
C ASN A 94 -11.22 4.14 -19.34
N ALA A 95 -10.35 3.92 -18.35
CA ALA A 95 -8.91 4.12 -18.55
C ALA A 95 -8.39 3.18 -19.66
N ASP A 96 -7.60 3.73 -20.58
CA ASP A 96 -6.90 2.91 -21.57
C ASP A 96 -5.92 1.96 -20.86
N HIS A 97 -6.22 0.65 -20.89
CA HIS A 97 -5.38 -0.39 -20.29
C HIS A 97 -3.94 -0.33 -20.78
N ASN A 98 -3.71 0.08 -22.03
CA ASN A 98 -2.37 0.20 -22.58
C ASN A 98 -1.53 1.24 -21.83
N LEU A 99 -2.16 2.25 -21.25
CA LEU A 99 -1.45 3.26 -20.44
C LEU A 99 -0.98 2.72 -19.10
N VAL A 100 -1.66 1.72 -18.53
CA VAL A 100 -1.23 1.04 -17.30
C VAL A 100 -0.17 -0.01 -17.62
N LEU A 101 -0.34 -0.77 -18.71
CA LEU A 101 0.62 -1.81 -19.12
C LEU A 101 2.04 -1.27 -19.31
N ARG A 102 2.19 -0.07 -19.88
CA ARG A 102 3.51 0.59 -20.05
C ARG A 102 4.21 0.94 -18.73
N ARG A 103 3.47 0.97 -17.62
CA ARG A 103 3.98 1.31 -16.28
C ARG A 103 4.41 0.08 -15.49
N LEU A 104 4.06 -1.12 -15.96
CA LEU A 104 4.40 -2.36 -15.28
C LEU A 104 5.91 -2.59 -15.28
N MET A 105 6.40 -3.16 -14.19
CA MET A 105 7.80 -3.47 -13.98
C MET A 105 7.96 -4.87 -13.39
N VAL A 106 8.99 -5.58 -13.83
CA VAL A 106 9.40 -6.84 -13.21
C VAL A 106 10.23 -6.49 -11.98
N ARG A 107 9.83 -6.98 -10.81
CA ARG A 107 10.54 -6.75 -9.54
C ARG A 107 11.32 -8.00 -9.16
N SER A 108 12.59 -7.81 -8.82
CA SER A 108 13.51 -8.89 -8.41
C SER A 108 14.31 -8.47 -7.18
N GLY A 109 13.65 -7.76 -6.25
CA GLY A 109 14.26 -7.31 -5.01
C GLY A 109 14.41 -8.44 -3.99
N ILE A 110 15.28 -8.23 -3.02
CA ILE A 110 15.56 -9.16 -1.92
C ILE A 110 15.70 -8.39 -0.59
N PRO A 111 15.18 -8.90 0.54
CA PRO A 111 15.42 -8.31 1.84
C PRO A 111 16.92 -8.30 2.20
N TYR A 112 17.33 -7.36 3.06
CA TYR A 112 18.67 -7.33 3.66
C TYR A 112 18.59 -6.99 5.15
N GLY A 113 19.67 -7.31 5.86
CA GLY A 113 19.79 -7.06 7.30
C GLY A 113 19.25 -8.21 8.15
N PRO A 114 19.45 -8.14 9.47
CA PRO A 114 18.98 -9.16 10.40
C PRO A 114 17.47 -9.07 10.61
N GLU A 115 16.89 -10.16 11.12
CA GLU A 115 15.54 -10.18 11.67
C GLU A 115 15.40 -9.20 12.85
N LEU A 116 14.16 -8.95 13.27
CA LEU A 116 13.87 -8.05 14.37
C LEU A 116 14.26 -8.67 15.72
N THR A 117 15.06 -7.96 16.53
CA THR A 117 15.45 -8.42 17.86
C THR A 117 14.31 -8.24 18.88
N GLU A 118 14.38 -8.96 20.00
CA GLU A 118 13.40 -8.76 21.09
C GLU A 118 13.54 -7.37 21.73
N GLU A 119 14.76 -6.83 21.79
CA GLU A 119 15.02 -5.47 22.27
C GLU A 119 14.34 -4.41 21.39
N GLU A 120 14.44 -4.52 20.06
CA GLU A 120 13.79 -3.59 19.14
C GLU A 120 12.25 -3.69 19.20
N LYS A 121 11.71 -4.90 19.37
CA LYS A 121 10.27 -5.11 19.61
C LYS A 121 9.80 -4.42 20.88
N ASN A 122 10.54 -4.58 21.98
CA ASN A 122 10.19 -4.01 23.28
C ASN A 122 10.31 -2.48 23.28
N MET A 123 11.36 -1.93 22.67
CA MET A 123 11.57 -0.49 22.57
C MET A 123 10.71 0.18 21.48
N LYS A 124 10.08 -0.62 20.59
CA LYS A 124 9.33 -0.13 19.43
C LYS A 124 10.16 0.80 18.53
N ARG A 125 11.47 0.55 18.44
CA ARG A 125 12.43 1.40 17.73
C ARG A 125 13.44 0.55 16.97
N THR A 126 13.77 0.96 15.75
CA THR A 126 14.81 0.34 14.93
C THR A 126 16.20 0.70 15.45
N GLU A 127 17.05 -0.30 15.65
CA GLU A 127 18.47 -0.16 15.95
C GLU A 127 19.34 -0.77 14.83
N GLU A 128 18.91 -1.90 14.26
CA GLU A 128 19.66 -2.60 13.22
C GLU A 128 19.22 -2.17 11.80
N ASN A 129 20.19 -2.05 10.90
CA ASN A 129 19.90 -1.68 9.51
C ASN A 129 19.36 -2.87 8.72
N ARG A 130 18.07 -2.81 8.37
CA ARG A 130 17.36 -3.80 7.55
C ARG A 130 16.47 -3.13 6.53
N GLY A 131 16.06 -3.88 5.52
CA GLY A 131 15.07 -3.41 4.57
C GLY A 131 15.06 -4.21 3.28
N LEU A 132 14.86 -3.51 2.17
CA LEU A 132 14.73 -4.10 0.84
C LEU A 132 15.81 -3.55 -0.11
N LEU A 133 16.58 -4.46 -0.72
CA LEU A 133 17.32 -4.16 -1.94
C LEU A 133 16.33 -4.26 -3.10
N PHE A 134 15.68 -3.15 -3.40
CA PHE A 134 14.69 -3.08 -4.47
C PHE A 134 15.40 -3.05 -5.83
N VAL A 135 15.01 -3.99 -6.69
CA VAL A 135 15.44 -4.06 -8.10
C VAL A 135 14.21 -4.13 -8.98
N SER A 136 14.18 -3.30 -10.03
CA SER A 136 13.14 -3.38 -11.06
C SER A 136 13.68 -3.27 -12.48
N TYR A 137 12.98 -3.93 -13.40
CA TYR A 137 13.22 -3.93 -14.83
C TYR A 137 11.98 -3.44 -15.58
N GLN A 138 12.21 -2.56 -16.55
CA GLN A 138 11.21 -1.94 -17.41
C GLN A 138 11.89 -1.54 -18.72
N GLY A 139 11.13 -1.40 -19.81
CA GLY A 139 11.65 -0.95 -21.10
C GLY A 139 12.19 0.47 -21.05
N GLU A 140 11.53 1.35 -20.27
CA GLU A 140 11.94 2.74 -20.07
C GLU A 140 11.73 3.15 -18.61
N ILE A 141 12.78 3.68 -17.96
CA ILE A 141 12.75 4.04 -16.53
C ILE A 141 11.73 5.16 -16.25
N ALA A 142 11.63 6.12 -17.18
CA ALA A 142 10.67 7.21 -17.11
C ALA A 142 9.23 6.70 -17.08
N ASP A 143 8.94 5.67 -17.87
CA ASP A 143 7.60 5.10 -17.98
C ASP A 143 7.25 4.11 -16.86
N GLY A 144 8.22 3.35 -16.34
CA GLY A 144 8.03 2.42 -15.22
C GLY A 144 8.26 3.09 -13.87
N PHE A 145 9.41 2.79 -13.26
CA PHE A 145 9.75 3.20 -11.89
C PHE A 145 9.52 4.69 -11.59
N GLN A 146 9.97 5.60 -12.46
CA GLN A 146 9.83 7.04 -12.19
C GLN A 146 8.38 7.50 -12.24
N HIS A 147 7.57 6.99 -13.18
CA HIS A 147 6.15 7.31 -13.25
C HIS A 147 5.41 6.77 -12.02
N VAL A 148 5.60 5.49 -11.70
CA VAL A 148 4.97 4.84 -10.54
C VAL A 148 5.30 5.60 -9.25
N GLN A 149 6.57 5.96 -9.04
CA GLN A 149 6.96 6.70 -7.84
C GLN A 149 6.39 8.13 -7.82
N LYS A 150 6.62 8.92 -8.89
CA LYS A 150 6.31 10.37 -8.88
C LYS A 150 4.85 10.67 -9.15
N ALA A 151 4.27 10.06 -10.19
CA ALA A 151 2.93 10.38 -10.64
C ALA A 151 1.84 9.64 -9.85
N TRP A 152 2.18 8.50 -9.23
CA TRP A 152 1.23 7.67 -8.47
C TRP A 152 1.49 7.69 -6.97
N CYS A 153 2.59 7.12 -6.48
CA CYS A 153 2.86 6.97 -5.04
C CYS A 153 3.03 8.32 -4.32
N ASN A 154 3.73 9.28 -4.95
CA ASN A 154 3.98 10.63 -4.40
C ASN A 154 2.84 11.62 -4.69
N ASN A 155 1.81 11.22 -5.44
CA ASN A 155 0.71 12.10 -5.83
C ASN A 155 -0.51 11.84 -4.94
N PRO A 156 -0.89 12.78 -4.05
CA PRO A 156 -2.05 12.60 -3.18
C PRO A 156 -3.38 12.51 -3.95
N ASN A 157 -3.42 13.05 -5.16
CA ASN A 157 -4.61 13.11 -6.01
C ASN A 157 -4.65 11.99 -7.07
N PHE A 158 -3.80 10.97 -6.97
CA PHE A 158 -3.86 9.79 -7.83
C PHE A 158 -4.56 8.60 -7.14
N PRO A 159 -5.57 7.95 -7.75
CA PRO A 159 -6.11 8.22 -9.07
C PRO A 159 -6.87 9.55 -9.11
N SER A 160 -6.78 10.25 -10.23
CA SER A 160 -7.46 11.52 -10.42
C SER A 160 -8.95 11.32 -10.66
N GLN A 161 -9.79 12.19 -10.10
CA GLN A 161 -11.25 12.14 -10.24
C GLN A 161 -11.84 10.76 -9.88
N PRO A 162 -11.52 10.22 -8.69
CA PRO A 162 -12.11 8.95 -8.28
C PRO A 162 -13.61 9.08 -8.08
N VAL A 163 -14.35 7.98 -8.27
CA VAL A 163 -15.81 7.93 -8.05
C VAL A 163 -16.19 8.29 -6.62
N ALA A 164 -15.34 7.96 -5.63
CA ALA A 164 -15.54 8.35 -4.24
C ALA A 164 -15.40 9.87 -3.97
N ASN A 165 -14.91 10.65 -4.95
CA ASN A 165 -14.68 12.10 -4.86
C ASN A 165 -13.86 12.53 -3.63
N VAL A 166 -12.81 11.77 -3.32
CA VAL A 166 -11.86 12.02 -2.22
C VAL A 166 -10.43 12.10 -2.74
N SER A 167 -9.58 12.84 -2.04
CA SER A 167 -8.13 12.76 -2.28
C SER A 167 -7.61 11.46 -1.67
N SER A 168 -6.96 10.60 -2.46
CA SER A 168 -6.44 9.33 -1.96
C SER A 168 -5.41 9.52 -0.84
N GLY A 169 -4.62 10.60 -0.91
CA GLY A 169 -3.38 10.77 -0.17
C GLY A 169 -2.21 10.00 -0.77
N LEU A 170 -1.10 9.98 -0.06
CA LEU A 170 0.15 9.35 -0.49
C LEU A 170 0.09 7.83 -0.30
N ASP A 171 0.96 7.12 -1.03
CA ASP A 171 1.33 5.77 -0.64
C ASP A 171 2.06 5.82 0.72
N LEU A 172 1.53 5.17 1.75
CA LEU A 172 2.09 5.24 3.10
C LEU A 172 3.37 4.41 3.28
N LEU A 173 3.71 3.54 2.33
CA LEU A 173 4.91 2.71 2.38
C LEU A 173 6.09 3.38 1.67
N VAL A 174 5.89 3.84 0.44
CA VAL A 174 6.97 4.38 -0.42
C VAL A 174 6.72 5.79 -0.92
N GLY A 175 5.56 6.38 -0.66
CA GLY A 175 5.29 7.77 -1.02
C GLY A 175 6.25 8.72 -0.31
N GLN A 176 6.63 9.78 -1.01
CA GLN A 176 7.52 10.84 -0.53
C GLN A 176 6.97 12.21 -0.94
N ASN A 177 7.15 13.18 -0.05
CA ASN A 177 6.92 14.60 -0.27
C ASN A 177 8.22 15.36 0.04
N SER A 178 8.37 16.55 -0.53
CA SER A 178 9.58 17.38 -0.37
C SER A 178 9.51 18.32 0.82
N ASP A 179 8.34 18.47 1.44
CA ASP A 179 8.06 19.44 2.50
C ASP A 179 8.11 18.83 3.91
N GLU A 180 8.56 17.57 4.03
CA GLU A 180 8.66 16.81 5.28
C GLU A 180 7.33 16.67 6.05
N SER A 181 6.20 17.04 5.43
CA SER A 181 4.90 16.89 6.06
C SER A 181 4.56 15.40 6.25
N PRO A 182 3.76 15.04 7.28
CA PRO A 182 3.38 13.65 7.48
C PRO A 182 2.67 13.07 6.25
N ARG A 183 3.01 11.82 5.91
CA ARG A 183 2.28 11.08 4.87
C ARG A 183 0.87 10.78 5.37
N THR A 184 -0.12 11.21 4.62
CA THR A 184 -1.54 11.01 4.95
C THR A 184 -2.23 10.25 3.82
N ALA A 185 -3.19 9.41 4.19
CA ALA A 185 -4.03 8.66 3.28
C ALA A 185 -5.47 8.63 3.79
N GLN A 186 -6.44 8.71 2.88
CA GLN A 186 -7.85 8.68 3.23
C GLN A 186 -8.41 7.26 3.17
N ASN A 187 -9.43 6.98 3.99
CA ASN A 187 -10.15 5.71 4.04
C ASN A 187 -9.27 4.47 4.31
N ILE A 188 -8.10 4.65 4.96
CA ILE A 188 -7.31 3.52 5.48
C ILE A 188 -8.09 2.76 6.55
N VAL A 189 -8.93 3.43 7.33
CA VAL A 189 -9.98 2.79 8.14
C VAL A 189 -11.29 2.93 7.38
N PRO A 190 -12.06 1.85 7.15
CA PRO A 190 -13.35 1.97 6.49
C PRO A 190 -14.25 2.89 7.30
N LEU A 191 -14.91 3.84 6.64
CA LEU A 191 -16.01 4.59 7.22
C LEU A 191 -17.14 3.59 7.45
N VAL A 192 -17.22 3.03 8.65
CA VAL A 192 -18.27 2.07 8.98
C VAL A 192 -19.62 2.74 8.74
N ARG A 193 -20.44 2.13 7.87
CA ARG A 193 -21.88 2.40 7.86
C ARG A 193 -22.33 2.23 9.30
N LYS A 194 -22.94 3.25 9.89
CA LYS A 194 -23.73 3.06 11.12
C LYS A 194 -24.56 1.80 10.92
N MET A 195 -24.21 0.73 11.64
CA MET A 195 -25.11 -0.41 11.76
C MET A 195 -26.35 0.15 12.46
N VAL A 196 -27.44 0.26 11.71
CA VAL A 196 -28.78 0.46 12.25
C VAL A 196 -29.27 -0.90 12.72
#